data_AF-A0AAD5QLE9-F1
#
_entry.id   AF-A0AAD5QLE9-F1
#
_cell.length_a   1.000
_cell.length_b   1.000
_cell.length_c   1.000
_cell.angle_alpha   90.00
_cell.angle_beta   90.00
_cell.angle_gamma   90.00
#
_symmetry.space_group_name_H-M   'P 1'
#
loop_
_entity.id
_entity.type
_entity.pdbx_description
1 polymer ?
#
loop_
_entity_poly.entity_id
_entity_poly.type
_entity_poly.pdbx_seq_one_letter_code
_entity_poly.pdbx_strand_id
1 'polypeptide(L)'
;MFDQALAAMDTASADELDMSEVPPSPPPYRKVEQPTTFIGGLESRMNRFRSLAQKAAQDGNDRKARMNTLVVADLPSLPDMPPLPAQNQESTVKGPPPGVRPPPAVGPLAPSGQPGTSRNSAQLQFLITRQNEFKQAAIHAKSRGNMEMAKKYLLEAKGFDKMISAAKSGLPVSIKATPIPPQVSTSQATLQPRIVPASSSTTGIEGRGETLSMMEKCLIEQVQLAENSRMRFTRLGDVGKVKLFEDWAKASKQDLLLVREVAKQGLKLPQFHYESRHIPCADLFPDLAEDILELSIIRCRDVPLPSGYEPHDANLFVKFVFPYPSDANQTGKTKYIPGTQSPEFDEIAMLQIGTRRARSHKLMRVLKRSPLKLEVYQKGSFLRSDKLLGTCEWKLEQLESNALLEETLPLKDGRKAVGGLLTLKIRIREPLGDAKLTSTQHRWLVLDN
;
A
#
# COMPACT_ATOMS: atom_id res chain seq x y z
N MET A 1 8.89 41.27 31.08
CA MET A 1 9.95 41.73 30.17
C MET A 1 9.38 42.31 28.88
N PHE A 2 8.48 41.63 28.16
CA PHE A 2 7.88 42.17 26.93
C PHE A 2 6.82 43.26 27.18
N ASP A 3 5.96 43.07 28.18
CA ASP A 3 4.92 44.07 28.51
C ASP A 3 5.49 45.38 29.07
N GLN A 4 6.70 45.32 29.62
CA GLN A 4 7.42 46.49 30.14
C GLN A 4 8.07 47.32 29.02
N ALA A 5 8.38 46.68 27.87
CA ALA A 5 8.89 47.36 26.69
C ALA A 5 7.76 48.09 25.91
N LEU A 6 6.54 47.54 25.92
CA LEU A 6 5.37 48.17 25.31
C LEU A 6 4.93 49.43 26.08
N ALA A 7 4.99 49.40 27.41
CA ALA A 7 4.66 50.56 28.25
C ALA A 7 5.66 51.72 28.11
N ALA A 8 6.92 51.44 27.73
CA ALA A 8 7.95 52.46 27.49
C ALA A 8 7.77 53.17 26.15
N MET A 9 7.13 52.54 25.16
CA MET A 9 6.89 53.15 23.85
C MET A 9 5.75 54.18 23.85
N ASP A 10 4.82 54.11 24.81
CA ASP A 10 3.68 55.04 24.91
C ASP A 10 4.03 56.37 25.62
N THR A 11 5.26 56.50 26.14
CA THR A 11 5.69 57.70 26.90
C THR A 11 6.87 58.46 26.27
N ALA A 12 7.41 58.01 25.14
CA ALA A 12 8.55 58.66 24.49
C ALA A 12 8.10 59.58 23.35
N SER A 13 8.28 60.90 23.56
CA SER A 13 8.19 61.92 22.52
C SER A 13 9.27 61.69 21.45
N ALA A 14 8.93 61.85 20.18
CA ALA A 14 9.69 61.41 19.01
C ALA A 14 10.98 62.21 18.69
N ASP A 15 11.62 62.86 19.66
CA ASP A 15 12.76 63.77 19.43
C ASP A 15 14.05 63.43 20.21
N GLU A 16 14.17 62.23 20.78
CA GLU A 16 15.42 61.76 21.40
C GLU A 16 15.85 60.38 20.87
N LEU A 17 16.17 60.28 19.59
CA LEU A 17 16.94 59.14 19.04
C LEU A 17 18.33 59.64 18.65
N ASP A 18 19.33 59.31 19.46
CA ASP A 18 20.74 59.51 19.13
C ASP A 18 21.11 58.66 17.90
N MET A 19 21.49 59.34 16.81
CA MET A 19 21.85 58.73 15.53
C MET A 19 23.12 57.86 15.61
N SER A 20 23.80 57.82 16.75
CA SER A 20 24.96 56.95 17.01
C SER A 20 24.61 55.49 17.34
N GLU A 21 23.36 55.18 17.69
CA GLU A 21 22.90 53.81 18.03
C GLU A 21 22.33 53.02 16.84
N VAL A 22 22.26 53.60 15.64
CA VAL A 22 21.76 52.89 14.45
C VAL A 22 22.83 51.93 13.92
N PRO A 23 22.58 50.60 13.90
CA PRO A 23 23.56 49.65 13.38
C PRO A 23 23.77 49.88 11.87
N PRO A 24 25.02 49.80 11.37
CA PRO A 24 25.29 50.02 9.95
C PRO A 24 24.57 49.00 9.08
N SER A 25 24.08 49.46 7.93
CA SER A 25 23.40 48.64 6.93
C SER A 25 24.25 47.42 6.55
N PRO A 26 23.69 46.20 6.52
CA PRO A 26 24.44 45.03 6.15
C PRO A 26 25.00 45.17 4.72
N PRO A 27 26.25 44.73 4.47
CA PRO A 27 26.86 44.85 3.15
C PRO A 27 26.04 44.08 2.10
N PRO A 28 25.96 44.58 0.85
CA PRO A 28 25.18 43.95 -0.20
C PRO A 28 25.64 42.52 -0.44
N TYR A 29 24.67 41.62 -0.65
CA TYR A 29 24.89 40.19 -0.83
C TYR A 29 25.84 39.92 -2.01
N ARG A 30 27.09 39.55 -1.70
CA ARG A 30 28.08 39.18 -2.71
C ARG A 30 27.97 37.68 -2.97
N LYS A 31 27.59 37.31 -4.20
CA LYS A 31 27.53 35.92 -4.64
C LYS A 31 28.94 35.34 -4.55
N VAL A 32 29.18 34.42 -3.61
CA VAL A 32 30.50 33.79 -3.43
C VAL A 32 30.74 32.87 -4.62
N GLU A 33 31.76 33.15 -5.42
CA GLU A 33 32.17 32.30 -6.54
C GLU A 33 32.52 30.90 -6.01
N GLN A 34 31.86 29.88 -6.55
CA GLN A 34 32.15 28.49 -6.19
C GLN A 34 33.33 27.98 -7.03
N PRO A 35 34.28 27.25 -6.43
CA PRO A 35 35.43 26.73 -7.15
C PRO A 35 34.98 25.75 -8.23
N THR A 36 35.50 25.92 -9.45
CA THR A 36 35.14 25.15 -10.65
C THR A 36 35.78 23.76 -10.70
N THR A 37 36.78 23.50 -9.83
CA THR A 37 37.51 22.23 -9.77
C THR A 37 37.50 21.66 -8.35
N PHE A 38 37.51 20.32 -8.26
CA PHE A 38 37.53 19.61 -6.98
C PHE A 38 38.76 19.97 -6.12
N ILE A 39 39.94 20.07 -6.74
CA ILE A 39 41.19 20.46 -6.08
C ILE A 39 41.11 21.90 -5.56
N GLY A 40 40.62 22.84 -6.38
CA GLY A 40 40.41 24.22 -5.94
C GLY A 40 39.38 24.34 -4.81
N GLY A 41 38.39 23.44 -4.80
CA GLY A 41 37.44 23.27 -3.71
C GLY A 41 38.12 22.84 -2.40
N LEU A 42 39.04 21.89 -2.48
CA LEU A 42 39.78 21.36 -1.34
C LEU A 42 40.72 22.41 -0.75
N GLU A 43 41.51 23.09 -1.58
CA GLU A 43 42.42 24.16 -1.18
C GLU A 43 41.66 25.34 -0.53
N SER A 44 40.53 25.73 -1.13
CA SER A 44 39.67 26.77 -0.59
C SER A 44 39.09 26.39 0.78
N ARG A 45 38.81 25.11 1.00
CA ARG A 45 38.32 24.60 2.31
C ARG A 45 39.45 24.55 3.33
N MET A 46 40.64 24.10 2.93
CA MET A 46 41.83 24.05 3.77
C MET A 46 42.21 25.44 4.28
N ASN A 47 42.26 26.45 3.40
CA ASN A 47 42.58 27.82 3.75
C ASN A 47 41.55 28.44 4.70
N ARG A 48 40.26 28.09 4.54
CA ARG A 48 39.20 28.52 5.47
C ARG A 48 39.36 27.94 6.86
N PHE A 49 39.69 26.66 7.00
CA PHE A 49 39.91 26.08 8.32
C PHE A 49 41.20 26.59 8.98
N ARG A 50 42.25 26.86 8.19
CA ARG A 50 43.47 27.53 8.68
C ARG A 50 43.19 28.94 9.21
N SER A 51 42.43 29.75 8.49
CA SER A 51 42.09 31.11 8.95
C SER A 51 41.20 31.08 10.19
N LEU A 52 40.26 30.14 10.27
CA LEU A 52 39.44 29.93 11.47
C LEU A 52 40.24 29.43 12.67
N ALA A 53 41.29 28.63 12.46
CA ALA A 53 42.20 28.21 13.53
C ALA A 53 43.02 29.39 14.08
N GLN A 54 43.56 30.24 13.18
CA GLN A 54 44.32 31.44 13.57
C GLN A 54 43.43 32.45 14.31
N LYS A 55 42.22 32.69 13.80
CA LYS A 55 41.28 33.59 14.48
C LYS A 55 40.89 33.06 15.86
N ALA A 56 40.61 31.76 15.98
CA ALA A 56 40.32 31.15 17.27
C ALA A 56 41.49 31.22 18.27
N ALA A 57 42.74 31.18 17.79
CA ALA A 57 43.93 31.37 18.62
C ALA A 57 44.09 32.83 19.07
N GLN A 58 43.81 33.80 18.19
CA GLN A 58 43.79 35.23 18.56
C GLN A 58 42.68 35.56 19.57
N ASP A 59 41.53 34.90 19.43
CA ASP A 59 40.38 35.04 20.34
C ASP A 59 40.55 34.24 21.66
N GLY A 60 41.73 33.63 21.91
CA GLY A 60 42.04 32.88 23.14
C GLY A 60 41.28 31.55 23.31
N ASN A 61 40.68 31.01 22.24
CA ASN A 61 39.91 29.77 22.28
C ASN A 61 40.73 28.58 21.75
N ASP A 62 41.67 28.12 22.57
CA ASP A 62 42.62 27.05 22.24
C ASP A 62 41.95 25.74 21.80
N ARG A 63 40.80 25.40 22.40
CA ARG A 63 40.06 24.17 22.04
C ARG A 63 39.55 24.22 20.60
N LYS A 64 39.04 25.38 20.17
CA LYS A 64 38.51 25.60 18.82
C LYS A 64 39.64 25.73 17.80
N ALA A 65 40.77 26.33 18.18
CA ALA A 65 41.98 26.37 17.35
C ALA A 65 42.48 24.95 17.05
N ARG A 66 42.61 24.09 18.07
CA ARG A 66 43.03 22.69 17.90
C ARG A 66 42.08 21.89 17.02
N MET A 67 40.76 22.05 17.22
CA MET A 67 39.75 21.36 16.41
C MET A 67 39.87 21.73 14.92
N ASN A 68 39.99 23.03 14.61
CA ASN A 68 40.11 23.47 13.22
C ASN A 68 41.44 23.03 12.57
N THR A 69 42.54 22.99 13.34
CA THR A 69 43.83 22.46 12.85
C THR A 69 43.76 20.97 12.55
N LEU A 70 43.05 20.18 13.37
CA LEU A 70 42.85 18.74 13.11
C LEU A 70 42.04 18.51 11.83
N VAL A 71 41.00 19.32 11.58
CA VAL A 71 40.21 19.24 10.34
C VAL A 71 41.05 19.54 9.09
N VAL A 72 42.08 20.38 9.20
CA VAL A 72 43.03 20.62 8.10
C VAL A 72 43.92 19.40 7.84
N ALA A 73 44.31 18.68 8.88
CA ALA A 73 45.14 17.47 8.78
C ALA A 73 44.37 16.26 8.21
N ASP A 74 43.05 16.22 8.38
CA ASP A 74 42.17 15.12 7.97
C ASP A 74 41.55 15.32 6.57
N LEU A 75 41.99 16.35 5.83
CA LEU A 75 41.60 16.55 4.43
C LEU A 75 42.39 15.57 3.52
N PRO A 76 41.72 14.82 2.64
CA PRO A 76 42.37 13.78 1.85
C PRO A 76 43.41 14.36 0.88
N SER A 77 44.66 13.91 0.99
CA SER A 77 45.70 14.07 -0.02
C SER A 77 45.74 12.82 -0.92
N LEU A 78 45.68 12.98 -2.24
CA LEU A 78 45.85 11.91 -3.25
C LEU A 78 46.88 12.35 -4.31
N PRO A 79 47.59 11.44 -5.04
CA PRO A 79 47.12 10.10 -5.49
C PRO A 79 48.14 8.92 -5.48
N ASP A 80 47.63 7.68 -5.41
CA ASP A 80 47.79 6.61 -6.43
C ASP A 80 47.14 5.26 -5.98
N MET A 81 46.36 4.62 -6.87
CA MET A 81 45.63 3.32 -6.73
C MET A 81 46.48 2.14 -7.27
N PRO A 82 46.29 0.81 -6.95
CA PRO A 82 45.03 0.01 -7.07
C PRO A 82 44.89 -1.18 -6.03
N PRO A 83 44.14 -2.32 -6.26
CA PRO A 83 42.75 -2.62 -5.84
C PRO A 83 42.53 -3.72 -4.73
N LEU A 84 41.25 -3.87 -4.32
CA LEU A 84 40.55 -4.68 -3.25
C LEU A 84 40.84 -6.22 -3.19
N PRO A 85 40.65 -6.99 -2.06
CA PRO A 85 39.38 -7.10 -1.30
C PRO A 85 39.35 -7.46 0.23
N ALA A 86 38.17 -7.17 0.83
CA ALA A 86 37.41 -7.70 1.98
C ALA A 86 38.07 -8.30 3.25
N GLN A 87 37.76 -7.74 4.45
CA GLN A 87 37.16 -8.50 5.57
C GLN A 87 36.52 -7.59 6.65
N ASN A 88 35.44 -8.14 7.19
CA ASN A 88 34.53 -7.74 8.27
C ASN A 88 35.09 -7.01 9.51
N GLN A 89 34.20 -6.16 10.05
CA GLN A 89 33.69 -6.08 11.43
C GLN A 89 33.88 -4.77 12.22
N GLU A 90 32.71 -4.30 12.69
CA GLU A 90 32.41 -3.51 13.89
C GLU A 90 32.65 -1.99 13.84
N SER A 91 31.60 -1.26 13.43
CA SER A 91 31.40 0.13 13.81
C SER A 91 30.16 0.28 14.70
N THR A 92 30.41 0.68 15.95
CA THR A 92 29.44 1.29 16.85
C THR A 92 29.27 2.75 16.41
N VAL A 93 28.08 3.14 15.94
CA VAL A 93 27.81 4.54 15.57
C VAL A 93 26.58 5.08 16.29
N LYS A 94 26.85 6.03 17.19
CA LYS A 94 25.90 6.99 17.77
C LYS A 94 25.32 7.87 16.65
N GLY A 95 24.02 8.13 16.74
CA GLY A 95 23.19 8.65 15.64
C GLY A 95 23.49 10.06 15.10
N PRO A 96 22.82 10.46 14.00
CA PRO A 96 23.08 11.73 13.31
C PRO A 96 22.23 12.90 13.85
N PRO A 97 22.69 14.16 13.66
CA PRO A 97 22.02 15.38 14.12
C PRO A 97 20.82 15.78 13.24
N PRO A 98 19.93 16.68 13.73
CA PRO A 98 18.64 16.96 13.10
C PRO A 98 18.74 18.04 12.02
N GLY A 99 18.03 17.83 10.91
CA GLY A 99 17.63 18.92 10.00
C GLY A 99 18.06 18.75 8.55
N VAL A 100 17.38 17.86 7.81
CA VAL A 100 16.71 18.10 6.51
C VAL A 100 15.84 16.85 6.29
N ARG A 101 14.52 16.96 6.48
CA ARG A 101 13.60 15.87 6.08
C ARG A 101 13.37 15.99 4.56
N PRO A 102 13.58 14.92 3.77
CA PRO A 102 12.94 14.84 2.46
C PRO A 102 11.41 14.87 2.66
N PRO A 103 10.63 15.41 1.72
CA PRO A 103 9.18 15.32 1.77
C PRO A 103 8.76 13.84 1.79
N PRO A 104 7.59 13.50 2.38
CA PRO A 104 7.18 12.12 2.53
C PRO A 104 7.09 11.45 1.16
N ALA A 105 7.96 10.47 0.94
CA ALA A 105 7.85 9.57 -0.19
C ALA A 105 6.50 8.85 -0.10
N VAL A 106 5.68 9.02 -1.14
CA VAL A 106 4.52 8.18 -1.39
C VAL A 106 4.98 6.74 -1.65
N GLY A 107 5.06 5.93 -0.58
CA GLY A 107 5.17 4.46 -0.58
C GLY A 107 6.48 3.85 -1.13
N PRO A 108 7.07 2.84 -0.46
CA PRO A 108 8.28 2.13 -0.94
C PRO A 108 8.07 1.23 -2.18
N LEU A 109 6.85 1.15 -2.72
CA LEU A 109 6.42 0.07 -3.63
C LEU A 109 6.61 0.30 -5.14
N ALA A 110 7.37 1.30 -5.57
CA ALA A 110 7.50 1.61 -7.00
C ALA A 110 8.94 1.71 -7.50
N PRO A 111 9.57 0.57 -7.84
CA PRO A 111 10.50 0.48 -8.95
C PRO A 111 9.84 -0.32 -10.09
N SER A 112 9.06 0.36 -10.94
CA SER A 112 8.76 -0.15 -12.28
C SER A 112 8.49 1.02 -13.23
N GLY A 113 9.53 1.81 -13.48
CA GLY A 113 9.65 2.57 -14.72
C GLY A 113 10.36 1.71 -15.76
N GLN A 114 9.94 1.79 -17.03
CA GLN A 114 10.77 1.29 -18.12
C GLN A 114 12.17 1.92 -18.05
N PRO A 115 13.24 1.18 -18.38
CA PRO A 115 14.60 1.73 -18.39
C PRO A 115 14.63 2.96 -19.31
N GLY A 116 14.88 4.15 -18.73
CA GLY A 116 15.04 5.40 -19.47
C GLY A 116 13.98 6.49 -19.26
N THR A 117 12.90 6.27 -18.50
CA THR A 117 11.91 7.33 -18.20
C THR A 117 11.88 7.67 -16.70
N SER A 118 11.96 8.95 -16.36
CA SER A 118 11.81 9.39 -14.96
C SER A 118 10.39 9.08 -14.45
N ARG A 119 10.24 8.71 -13.17
CA ARG A 119 8.92 8.47 -12.55
C ARG A 119 7.95 9.64 -12.76
N ASN A 120 8.48 10.86 -12.77
CA ASN A 120 7.70 12.07 -13.02
C ASN A 120 7.23 12.17 -14.48
N SER A 121 8.06 11.80 -15.46
CA SER A 121 7.65 11.81 -16.88
C SER A 121 6.55 10.79 -17.18
N ALA A 122 6.61 9.59 -16.61
CA ALA A 122 5.55 8.58 -16.79
C ALA A 122 4.22 9.04 -16.18
N GLN A 123 4.28 9.67 -15.00
CA GLN A 123 3.11 10.23 -14.35
C GLN A 123 2.49 11.42 -15.11
N LEU A 124 3.34 12.32 -15.61
CA LEU A 124 2.92 13.44 -16.44
C LEU A 124 2.24 12.93 -17.72
N GLN A 125 2.81 11.93 -18.38
CA GLN A 125 2.25 11.36 -19.60
C GLN A 125 0.86 10.76 -19.32
N PHE A 126 0.69 10.06 -18.20
CA PHE A 126 -0.61 9.52 -17.80
C PHE A 126 -1.65 10.62 -17.56
N LEU A 127 -1.30 11.71 -16.88
CA LEU A 127 -2.23 12.82 -16.65
C LEU A 127 -2.66 13.48 -17.97
N ILE A 128 -1.75 13.61 -18.94
CA ILE A 128 -2.05 14.14 -20.27
C ILE A 128 -2.98 13.18 -21.04
N THR A 129 -2.66 11.88 -21.04
CA THR A 129 -3.50 10.86 -21.69
C THR A 129 -4.91 10.87 -21.12
N ARG A 130 -5.04 10.91 -19.79
CA ARG A 130 -6.34 11.01 -19.11
C ARG A 130 -7.11 12.26 -19.49
N GLN A 131 -6.45 13.40 -19.51
CA GLN A 131 -7.08 14.65 -19.93
C GLN A 131 -7.63 14.53 -21.36
N ASN A 132 -6.87 13.92 -22.27
CA ASN A 132 -7.29 13.74 -23.67
C ASN A 132 -8.47 12.76 -23.78
N GLU A 133 -8.50 11.69 -22.99
CA GLU A 133 -9.63 10.74 -22.93
C GLU A 133 -10.92 11.43 -22.50
N PHE A 134 -10.86 12.30 -21.49
CA PHE A 134 -12.03 13.10 -21.06
C PHE A 134 -12.48 14.11 -22.11
N LYS A 135 -11.53 14.76 -22.82
CA LYS A 135 -11.86 15.64 -23.94
C LYS A 135 -12.56 14.88 -25.07
N GLN A 136 -12.07 13.69 -25.43
CA GLN A 136 -12.70 12.84 -26.44
C GLN A 136 -14.09 12.37 -26.00
N ALA A 137 -14.26 11.96 -24.74
CA ALA A 137 -15.56 11.59 -24.19
C ALA A 137 -16.55 12.78 -24.23
N ALA A 138 -16.08 14.00 -23.95
CA ALA A 138 -16.90 15.21 -24.06
C ALA A 138 -17.35 15.47 -25.51
N ILE A 139 -16.45 15.32 -26.49
CA ILE A 139 -16.77 15.48 -27.91
C ILE A 139 -17.81 14.45 -28.36
N HIS A 140 -17.64 13.19 -27.95
CA HIS A 140 -18.55 12.11 -28.30
C HIS A 140 -19.92 12.23 -27.60
N ALA A 141 -19.97 12.72 -26.35
CA ALA A 141 -21.23 13.02 -25.67
C ALA A 141 -21.97 14.18 -26.35
N LYS A 142 -21.23 15.21 -26.78
CA LYS A 142 -21.77 16.34 -27.55
C LYS A 142 -22.33 15.88 -28.90
N SER A 143 -21.62 15.00 -29.63
CA SER A 143 -22.10 14.49 -30.92
C SER A 143 -23.35 13.61 -30.80
N ARG A 144 -23.59 13.00 -29.63
CA ARG A 144 -24.82 12.25 -29.31
C ARG A 144 -25.95 13.12 -28.74
N GLY A 145 -25.80 14.44 -28.74
CA GLY A 145 -26.81 15.37 -28.22
C GLY A 145 -26.90 15.43 -26.69
N ASN A 146 -26.04 14.73 -25.94
CA ASN A 146 -26.05 14.76 -24.49
C ASN A 146 -25.11 15.88 -23.97
N MET A 147 -25.64 17.11 -24.00
CA MET A 147 -24.90 18.33 -23.66
C MET A 147 -24.46 18.38 -22.19
N GLU A 148 -25.24 17.79 -21.28
CA GLU A 148 -24.98 17.75 -19.85
C GLU A 148 -23.77 16.87 -19.52
N MET A 149 -23.71 15.66 -20.11
CA MET A 149 -22.54 14.79 -19.99
C MET A 149 -21.30 15.39 -20.64
N ALA A 150 -21.45 16.05 -21.79
CA ALA A 150 -20.35 16.74 -22.44
C ALA A 150 -19.73 17.82 -21.54
N LYS A 151 -20.56 18.64 -20.87
CA LYS A 151 -20.11 19.65 -19.90
C LYS A 151 -19.38 19.02 -18.72
N LYS A 152 -19.91 17.93 -18.16
CA LYS A 152 -19.28 17.20 -17.05
C LYS A 152 -17.89 16.67 -17.41
N TYR A 153 -17.75 16.00 -18.54
CA TYR A 153 -16.44 15.47 -18.99
C TYR A 153 -15.43 16.58 -19.29
N LEU A 154 -15.87 17.74 -19.79
CA LEU A 154 -15.00 18.90 -20.01
C LEU A 154 -14.54 19.52 -18.68
N LEU A 155 -15.41 19.59 -17.68
CA LEU A 155 -15.06 20.04 -16.33
C LEU A 155 -14.01 19.11 -15.70
N GLU A 156 -14.20 17.80 -15.81
CA GLU A 156 -13.23 16.80 -15.35
C GLU A 156 -11.89 16.93 -16.10
N ALA A 157 -11.91 17.13 -17.43
CA ALA A 157 -10.69 17.38 -18.23
C ALA A 157 -9.91 18.62 -17.77
N LYS A 158 -10.60 19.72 -17.42
CA LYS A 158 -9.98 20.94 -16.87
C LYS A 158 -9.39 20.72 -15.47
N GLY A 159 -9.96 19.81 -14.68
CA GLY A 159 -9.41 19.42 -13.38
C GLY A 159 -7.98 18.88 -13.45
N PHE A 160 -7.59 18.27 -14.59
CA PHE A 160 -6.24 17.76 -14.81
C PHE A 160 -5.19 18.85 -15.02
N ASP A 161 -5.55 20.09 -15.39
CA ASP A 161 -4.58 21.15 -15.71
C ASP A 161 -3.69 21.48 -14.50
N LYS A 162 -4.27 21.54 -13.29
CA LYS A 162 -3.54 21.77 -12.03
C LYS A 162 -2.55 20.64 -11.74
N MET A 163 -2.98 19.39 -11.98
CA MET A 163 -2.15 18.19 -11.79
C MET A 163 -1.01 18.12 -12.81
N ILE A 164 -1.29 18.43 -14.09
CA ILE A 164 -0.28 18.46 -15.15
C ILE A 164 0.76 19.56 -14.87
N SER A 165 0.33 20.74 -14.43
CA SER A 165 1.22 21.83 -14.06
C SER A 165 2.13 21.47 -12.89
N ALA A 166 1.58 20.86 -11.83
CA ALA A 166 2.36 20.39 -10.69
C ALA A 166 3.36 19.27 -11.06
N ALA A 167 2.96 18.33 -11.93
CA ALA A 167 3.88 17.30 -12.43
C ALA A 167 5.01 17.90 -13.27
N LYS A 168 4.70 18.87 -14.15
CA LYS A 168 5.69 19.63 -14.93
C LYS A 168 6.69 20.38 -14.05
N SER A 169 6.25 20.88 -12.89
CA SER A 169 7.11 21.59 -11.93
C SER A 169 7.91 20.66 -11.01
N GLY A 170 7.89 19.35 -11.24
CA GLY A 170 8.66 18.40 -10.42
C GLY A 170 7.97 17.94 -9.13
N LEU A 171 6.72 18.34 -8.88
CA LEU A 171 6.00 17.97 -7.66
C LEU A 171 5.33 16.60 -7.81
N PRO A 172 5.39 15.73 -6.78
CA PRO A 172 4.70 14.45 -6.79
C PRO A 172 3.18 14.68 -6.73
N VAL A 173 2.48 14.28 -7.79
CA VAL A 173 1.02 14.36 -7.87
C VAL A 173 0.41 13.06 -7.33
N SER A 174 -0.78 13.10 -6.73
CA SER A 174 -1.49 11.87 -6.35
C SER A 174 -2.47 11.48 -7.44
N ILE A 175 -2.29 10.32 -8.07
CA ILE A 175 -3.27 9.75 -9.03
C ILE A 175 -4.50 9.15 -8.34
N LYS A 176 -4.54 9.11 -6.99
CA LYS A 176 -5.66 8.54 -6.23
C LYS A 176 -6.99 9.26 -6.47
N ALA A 177 -6.93 10.54 -6.80
CA ALA A 177 -8.10 11.41 -6.98
C ALA A 177 -8.42 11.68 -8.45
N THR A 178 -7.73 11.04 -9.42
CA THR A 178 -8.03 11.25 -10.83
C THR A 178 -9.31 10.52 -11.21
N PRO A 179 -10.31 11.19 -11.79
CA PRO A 179 -11.55 10.54 -12.23
C PRO A 179 -11.24 9.48 -13.29
N ILE A 180 -11.99 8.37 -13.26
CA ILE A 180 -11.86 7.27 -14.22
C ILE A 180 -12.69 7.63 -15.46
N PRO A 181 -12.10 7.72 -16.66
CA PRO A 181 -12.85 7.98 -17.87
C PRO A 181 -13.90 6.89 -18.14
N PRO A 182 -15.08 7.26 -18.67
CA PRO A 182 -16.14 6.29 -18.97
C PRO A 182 -15.69 5.22 -19.97
N GLN A 183 -14.74 5.57 -20.85
CA GLN A 183 -14.19 4.70 -21.90
C GLN A 183 -13.46 3.47 -21.32
N VAL A 184 -12.83 3.63 -20.15
CA VAL A 184 -12.05 2.58 -19.48
C VAL A 184 -12.81 1.92 -18.33
N SER A 185 -14.05 2.35 -18.06
CA SER A 185 -14.91 1.70 -17.08
C SER A 185 -15.76 0.64 -17.76
N THR A 186 -15.76 -0.59 -17.25
CA THR A 186 -16.71 -1.61 -17.65
C THR A 186 -17.99 -1.45 -16.84
N SER A 187 -19.13 -1.53 -17.51
CA SER A 187 -20.42 -1.43 -16.84
C SER A 187 -20.76 -2.76 -16.16
N GLN A 188 -21.44 -2.71 -15.01
CA GLN A 188 -21.91 -3.92 -14.32
C GLN A 188 -22.80 -4.80 -15.23
N ALA A 189 -23.55 -4.20 -16.16
CA ALA A 189 -24.35 -4.93 -17.14
C ALA A 189 -23.49 -5.79 -18.09
N THR A 190 -22.26 -5.37 -18.40
CA THR A 190 -21.33 -6.16 -19.21
C THR A 190 -20.75 -7.34 -18.43
N LEU A 191 -20.72 -7.27 -17.10
CA LEU A 191 -20.14 -8.30 -16.22
C LEU A 191 -21.14 -9.40 -15.82
N GLN A 192 -22.41 -9.32 -16.24
CA GLN A 192 -23.38 -10.38 -15.98
C GLN A 192 -23.33 -11.46 -17.08
N PRO A 193 -23.29 -12.76 -16.73
CA PRO A 193 -23.34 -13.84 -17.71
C PRO A 193 -24.66 -13.78 -18.49
N ARG A 194 -24.59 -13.95 -19.81
CA ARG A 194 -25.75 -13.83 -20.71
C ARG A 194 -25.97 -15.10 -21.54
N ILE A 195 -24.96 -15.95 -21.64
CA ILE A 195 -25.02 -17.22 -22.37
C ILE A 195 -25.48 -18.30 -21.39
N VAL A 196 -26.76 -18.66 -21.49
CA VAL A 196 -27.30 -19.85 -20.80
C VAL A 196 -26.89 -21.08 -21.61
N PRO A 197 -26.31 -22.12 -20.99
CA PRO A 197 -26.05 -23.38 -21.68
C PRO A 197 -27.39 -24.01 -22.07
N ALA A 198 -27.80 -23.84 -23.33
CA ALA A 198 -28.99 -24.50 -23.85
C ALA A 198 -28.67 -25.98 -24.05
N SER A 199 -29.44 -26.86 -23.41
CA SER A 199 -29.39 -28.32 -23.60
C SER A 199 -29.91 -28.79 -24.97
N SER A 200 -30.16 -27.87 -25.91
CA SER A 200 -30.78 -28.20 -27.20
C SER A 200 -30.42 -27.15 -28.25
N SER A 201 -29.28 -27.34 -28.93
CA SER A 201 -29.03 -26.67 -30.21
C SER A 201 -29.18 -27.68 -31.34
N THR A 202 -30.10 -27.39 -32.26
CA THR A 202 -30.42 -28.13 -33.50
C THR A 202 -29.30 -28.14 -34.56
N THR A 203 -28.12 -27.63 -34.20
CA THR A 203 -26.88 -27.75 -34.98
C THR A 203 -25.99 -28.73 -34.25
N GLY A 204 -25.85 -29.96 -34.77
CA GLY A 204 -25.23 -31.12 -34.12
C GLY A 204 -23.73 -30.99 -33.78
N ILE A 205 -23.37 -30.07 -32.89
CA ILE A 205 -22.08 -30.01 -32.22
C ILE A 205 -22.38 -30.02 -30.73
N GLU A 206 -22.35 -31.22 -30.14
CA GLU A 206 -22.37 -31.41 -28.68
C GLU A 206 -21.29 -30.50 -28.04
N GLY A 207 -21.63 -29.80 -26.96
CA GLY A 207 -20.67 -28.96 -26.21
C GLY A 207 -20.41 -27.55 -26.75
N ARG A 208 -21.04 -27.10 -27.85
CA ARG A 208 -20.90 -25.72 -28.36
C ARG A 208 -21.37 -24.66 -27.36
N GLY A 209 -22.58 -24.85 -26.81
CA GLY A 209 -23.16 -23.93 -25.83
C GLY A 209 -22.36 -23.89 -24.52
N GLU A 210 -21.85 -25.04 -24.10
CA GLU A 210 -21.00 -25.18 -22.91
C GLU A 210 -19.66 -24.47 -23.11
N THR A 211 -19.04 -24.61 -24.29
CA THR A 211 -17.79 -23.93 -24.62
C THR A 211 -17.95 -22.41 -24.63
N LEU A 212 -19.01 -21.89 -25.26
CA LEU A 212 -19.30 -20.45 -25.26
C LEU A 212 -19.60 -19.92 -23.85
N SER A 213 -20.34 -20.68 -23.05
CA SER A 213 -20.64 -20.31 -21.67
C SER A 213 -19.37 -20.31 -20.80
N MET A 214 -18.47 -21.28 -20.99
CA MET A 214 -17.16 -21.32 -20.34
C MET A 214 -16.28 -20.13 -20.74
N MET A 215 -16.19 -19.82 -22.05
CA MET A 215 -15.45 -18.67 -22.56
C MET A 215 -15.99 -17.36 -22.00
N GLU A 216 -17.32 -17.19 -21.97
CA GLU A 216 -17.95 -16.00 -21.39
C GLU A 216 -17.60 -15.86 -19.91
N LYS A 217 -17.71 -16.95 -19.13
CA LYS A 217 -17.38 -16.96 -17.71
C LYS A 217 -15.91 -16.57 -17.48
N CYS A 218 -14.98 -17.21 -18.18
CA CYS A 218 -13.55 -16.89 -18.06
C CYS A 218 -13.25 -15.44 -18.42
N LEU A 219 -13.83 -14.92 -19.52
CA LEU A 219 -13.62 -13.55 -19.94
C LEU A 219 -14.23 -12.53 -18.97
N ILE A 220 -15.39 -12.81 -18.37
CA ILE A 220 -15.96 -11.99 -17.29
C ILE A 220 -15.01 -11.95 -16.08
N GLU A 221 -14.54 -13.10 -15.62
CA GLU A 221 -13.59 -13.20 -14.50
C GLU A 221 -12.28 -12.44 -14.79
N GLN A 222 -11.76 -12.55 -16.01
CA GLN A 222 -10.58 -11.82 -16.48
C GLN A 222 -10.80 -10.30 -16.45
N VAL A 223 -11.94 -9.81 -16.95
CA VAL A 223 -12.26 -8.37 -16.91
C VAL A 223 -12.38 -7.89 -15.46
N GLN A 224 -13.07 -8.62 -14.59
CA GLN A 224 -13.18 -8.27 -13.17
C GLN A 224 -11.82 -8.22 -12.48
N LEU A 225 -10.97 -9.21 -12.74
CA LEU A 225 -9.63 -9.29 -12.18
C LEU A 225 -8.77 -8.10 -12.63
N ALA A 226 -8.81 -7.76 -13.92
CA ALA A 226 -8.09 -6.62 -14.46
C ALA A 226 -8.60 -5.29 -13.89
N GLU A 227 -9.91 -5.07 -13.79
CA GLU A 227 -10.48 -3.84 -13.22
C GLU A 227 -10.16 -3.66 -11.73
N ASN A 228 -10.26 -4.74 -10.95
CA ASN A 228 -9.91 -4.75 -9.54
C ASN A 228 -8.43 -4.44 -9.34
N SER A 229 -7.56 -5.09 -10.14
CA SER A 229 -6.12 -4.86 -10.09
C SER A 229 -5.77 -3.42 -10.49
N ARG A 230 -6.36 -2.90 -11.56
CA ARG A 230 -6.22 -1.48 -11.95
C ARG A 230 -6.59 -0.55 -10.81
N MET A 231 -7.73 -0.79 -10.14
CA MET A 231 -8.17 0.04 -9.02
C MET A 231 -7.17 0.01 -7.87
N ARG A 232 -6.63 -1.17 -7.54
CA ARG A 232 -5.57 -1.33 -6.52
C ARG A 232 -4.31 -0.54 -6.88
N PHE A 233 -3.82 -0.65 -8.11
CA PHE A 233 -2.60 0.07 -8.54
C PHE A 233 -2.81 1.58 -8.71
N THR A 234 -4.04 2.02 -9.02
CA THR A 234 -4.41 3.44 -9.01
C THR A 234 -4.27 4.00 -7.60
N ARG A 235 -4.71 3.25 -6.59
CA ARG A 235 -4.52 3.63 -5.18
C ARG A 235 -3.04 3.60 -4.78
N LEU A 236 -2.23 2.72 -5.36
CA LEU A 236 -0.79 2.67 -5.04
C LEU A 236 0.03 3.77 -5.70
N GLY A 237 -0.51 4.48 -6.69
CA GLY A 237 0.28 5.45 -7.43
C GLY A 237 1.08 4.86 -8.59
N ASP A 238 0.86 3.59 -8.93
CA ASP A 238 1.63 2.88 -9.96
C ASP A 238 0.96 3.00 -11.33
N VAL A 239 1.30 4.09 -12.01
CA VAL A 239 0.79 4.43 -13.33
C VAL A 239 1.10 3.33 -14.37
N GLY A 240 2.26 2.69 -14.29
CA GLY A 240 2.67 1.67 -15.25
C GLY A 240 1.76 0.44 -15.17
N LYS A 241 1.50 -0.03 -13.95
CA LYS A 241 0.59 -1.16 -13.72
C LYS A 241 -0.86 -0.78 -13.97
N VAL A 242 -1.28 0.45 -13.66
CA VAL A 242 -2.62 0.94 -14.02
C VAL A 242 -2.85 0.80 -15.52
N LYS A 243 -1.93 1.30 -16.35
CA LYS A 243 -2.04 1.20 -17.81
C LYS A 243 -2.08 -0.26 -18.28
N LEU A 244 -1.20 -1.12 -17.73
CA LEU A 244 -1.18 -2.55 -18.05
C LEU A 244 -2.54 -3.21 -17.83
N PHE A 245 -3.15 -3.00 -16.66
CA PHE A 245 -4.46 -3.59 -16.35
C PHE A 245 -5.61 -2.94 -17.12
N GLU A 246 -5.49 -1.68 -17.55
CA GLU A 246 -6.44 -1.08 -18.47
C GLU A 246 -6.41 -1.75 -19.85
N ASP A 247 -5.22 -1.99 -20.37
CA ASP A 247 -5.05 -2.67 -21.67
C ASP A 247 -5.61 -4.10 -21.61
N TRP A 248 -5.38 -4.82 -20.50
CA TRP A 248 -5.92 -6.17 -20.31
C TRP A 248 -7.44 -6.19 -20.14
N ALA A 249 -7.99 -5.28 -19.34
CA ALA A 249 -9.44 -5.16 -19.18
C ALA A 249 -10.11 -4.83 -20.52
N LYS A 250 -9.51 -3.94 -21.31
CA LYS A 250 -9.99 -3.56 -22.64
C LYS A 250 -10.00 -4.75 -23.60
N ALA A 251 -8.88 -5.48 -23.70
CA ALA A 251 -8.77 -6.65 -24.58
C ALA A 251 -9.79 -7.74 -24.20
N SER A 252 -9.82 -8.17 -22.94
CA SER A 252 -10.77 -9.21 -22.49
C SER A 252 -12.23 -8.77 -22.61
N LYS A 253 -12.54 -7.47 -22.50
CA LYS A 253 -13.88 -6.94 -22.76
C LYS A 253 -14.25 -7.00 -24.24
N GLN A 254 -13.32 -6.77 -25.15
CA GLN A 254 -13.56 -6.91 -26.59
C GLN A 254 -13.85 -8.37 -26.93
N ASP A 255 -13.05 -9.30 -26.40
CA ASP A 255 -13.24 -10.74 -26.56
C ASP A 255 -14.60 -11.19 -26.00
N LEU A 256 -14.99 -10.69 -24.82
CA LEU A 256 -16.28 -10.98 -24.21
C LEU A 256 -17.45 -10.53 -25.08
N LEU A 257 -17.35 -9.35 -25.68
CA LEU A 257 -18.37 -8.84 -26.60
C LEU A 257 -18.43 -9.67 -27.88
N LEU A 258 -17.28 -10.11 -28.40
CA LEU A 258 -17.21 -11.00 -29.57
C LEU A 258 -17.87 -12.35 -29.29
N VAL A 259 -17.54 -13.01 -28.17
CA VAL A 259 -18.14 -14.29 -27.77
C VAL A 259 -19.66 -14.19 -27.65
N ARG A 260 -20.16 -13.10 -27.08
CA ARG A 260 -21.61 -12.83 -27.00
C ARG A 260 -22.26 -12.64 -28.36
N GLU A 261 -21.59 -11.93 -29.27
CA GLU A 261 -22.11 -11.72 -30.61
C GLU A 261 -22.13 -13.03 -31.41
N VAL A 262 -21.07 -13.83 -31.31
CA VAL A 262 -21.00 -15.18 -31.90
C VAL A 262 -22.13 -16.06 -31.38
N ALA A 263 -22.40 -16.03 -30.07
CA ALA A 263 -23.49 -16.79 -29.47
C ALA A 263 -24.86 -16.32 -29.97
N LYS A 264 -25.06 -15.01 -30.12
CA LYS A 264 -26.31 -14.41 -30.59
C LYS A 264 -26.58 -14.68 -32.07
N GLN A 265 -25.56 -14.57 -32.91
CA GLN A 265 -25.68 -14.76 -34.36
C GLN A 265 -25.54 -16.23 -34.78
N GLY A 266 -25.14 -17.11 -33.88
CA GLY A 266 -24.90 -18.51 -34.21
C GLY A 266 -23.69 -18.71 -35.13
N LEU A 267 -22.69 -17.83 -35.10
CA LEU A 267 -21.47 -17.91 -35.91
C LEU A 267 -20.50 -19.02 -35.45
N LYS A 268 -19.51 -19.35 -36.29
CA LYS A 268 -18.46 -20.32 -35.96
C LYS A 268 -17.76 -19.94 -34.65
N LEU A 269 -17.46 -20.94 -33.83
CA LEU A 269 -16.73 -20.74 -32.57
C LEU A 269 -15.36 -20.10 -32.86
N PRO A 270 -15.01 -18.99 -32.17
CA PRO A 270 -13.67 -18.43 -32.24
C PRO A 270 -12.67 -19.42 -31.67
N GLN A 271 -11.50 -19.52 -32.32
CA GLN A 271 -10.38 -20.25 -31.75
C GLN A 271 -9.81 -19.46 -30.56
N PHE A 272 -9.27 -20.18 -29.58
CA PHE A 272 -8.71 -19.57 -28.39
C PHE A 272 -7.55 -20.41 -27.89
N HIS A 273 -6.63 -19.75 -27.19
CA HIS A 273 -5.55 -20.39 -26.46
C HIS A 273 -5.43 -19.79 -25.06
N TYR A 274 -4.64 -20.46 -24.21
CA TYR A 274 -4.34 -19.98 -22.87
C TYR A 274 -2.91 -19.47 -22.80
N GLU A 275 -2.76 -18.22 -22.39
CA GLU A 275 -1.47 -17.64 -22.05
C GLU A 275 -1.23 -17.73 -20.54
N SER A 276 0.01 -17.96 -20.12
CA SER A 276 0.39 -17.80 -18.71
C SER A 276 0.76 -16.34 -18.44
N ARG A 277 -0.09 -15.61 -17.72
CA ARG A 277 0.16 -14.22 -17.34
C ARG A 277 0.51 -14.10 -15.86
N HIS A 278 1.61 -13.40 -15.60
CA HIS A 278 2.05 -13.04 -14.26
C HIS A 278 1.33 -11.75 -13.86
N ILE A 279 0.36 -11.86 -12.95
CA ILE A 279 -0.42 -10.74 -12.45
C ILE A 279 0.28 -10.19 -11.21
N PRO A 280 0.80 -8.96 -11.25
CA PRO A 280 1.22 -8.26 -10.05
C PRO A 280 0.06 -8.18 -9.07
N CYS A 281 0.15 -8.87 -7.94
CA CYS A 281 -0.78 -8.72 -6.85
C CYS A 281 -0.18 -7.71 -5.88
N ALA A 282 -0.89 -6.59 -5.70
CA ALA A 282 -0.80 -5.90 -4.43
C ALA A 282 -1.78 -6.60 -3.50
N ASP A 283 -1.26 -7.21 -2.45
CA ASP A 283 -2.01 -7.70 -1.30
C ASP A 283 -2.72 -6.51 -0.64
N LEU A 284 -3.81 -6.06 -1.25
CA LEU A 284 -4.51 -4.84 -0.89
C LEU A 284 -6.00 -5.12 -0.87
N PHE A 285 -6.63 -4.94 0.29
CA PHE A 285 -8.06 -5.09 0.50
C PHE A 285 -8.70 -3.71 0.66
N PRO A 286 -9.06 -3.04 -0.46
CA PRO A 286 -9.51 -1.66 -0.47
C PRO A 286 -10.84 -1.40 0.25
N ASP A 287 -11.59 -2.47 0.52
CA ASP A 287 -12.82 -2.54 1.29
C ASP A 287 -12.59 -2.37 2.80
N LEU A 288 -11.39 -2.70 3.30
CA LEU A 288 -11.05 -2.49 4.71
C LEU A 288 -10.50 -1.08 4.98
N ALA A 289 -10.80 -0.56 6.17
CA ALA A 289 -10.19 0.64 6.70
C ALA A 289 -8.70 0.39 7.04
N GLU A 290 -7.89 1.45 7.07
CA GLU A 290 -6.44 1.32 7.33
C GLU A 290 -6.15 0.87 8.76
N ASP A 291 -7.03 1.15 9.70
CA ASP A 291 -6.92 0.89 11.12
C ASP A 291 -7.64 -0.36 11.59
N ILE A 292 -8.24 -1.13 10.67
CA ILE A 292 -9.02 -2.33 10.98
C ILE A 292 -8.30 -3.59 10.46
N LEU A 293 -8.27 -4.61 11.30
CA LEU A 293 -7.94 -5.99 10.96
C LEU A 293 -9.22 -6.82 11.08
N GLU A 294 -9.58 -7.52 10.03
CA GLU A 294 -10.73 -8.41 9.99
C GLU A 294 -10.27 -9.82 10.36
N LEU A 295 -10.80 -10.38 11.44
CA LEU A 295 -10.60 -11.75 11.87
C LEU A 295 -11.89 -12.54 11.60
N SER A 296 -11.82 -13.52 10.72
CA SER A 296 -12.91 -14.46 10.46
C SER A 296 -12.63 -15.80 11.15
N ILE A 297 -13.54 -16.21 12.01
CA ILE A 297 -13.53 -17.53 12.65
C ILE A 297 -14.44 -18.40 11.80
N ILE A 298 -13.84 -19.25 10.97
CA ILE A 298 -14.58 -19.99 9.93
C ILE A 298 -15.24 -21.21 10.56
N ARG A 299 -14.45 -22.16 11.05
CA ARG A 299 -14.97 -23.43 11.57
C ARG A 299 -14.01 -24.17 12.48
N CYS A 300 -14.57 -25.05 13.30
CA CYS A 300 -13.82 -26.11 13.95
C CYS A 300 -14.10 -27.47 13.28
N ARG A 301 -13.17 -28.42 13.39
CA ARG A 301 -13.35 -29.81 12.98
C ARG A 301 -12.92 -30.74 14.09
N ASP A 302 -13.71 -31.79 14.31
CA ASP A 302 -13.41 -32.94 15.17
C ASP A 302 -12.93 -32.52 16.58
N VAL A 303 -13.63 -31.56 17.18
CA VAL A 303 -13.26 -31.05 18.50
C VAL A 303 -13.55 -32.11 19.57
N PRO A 304 -12.54 -32.49 20.39
CA PRO A 304 -12.71 -33.49 21.43
C PRO A 304 -13.62 -32.95 22.54
N LEU A 305 -14.62 -33.75 22.89
CA LEU A 305 -15.53 -33.43 24.00
C LEU A 305 -15.02 -34.00 25.32
N PRO A 306 -15.44 -33.41 26.46
CA PRO A 306 -15.14 -33.97 27.77
C PRO A 306 -15.78 -35.35 27.98
N SER A 307 -15.21 -36.14 28.87
CA SER A 307 -15.78 -37.42 29.29
C SER A 307 -17.24 -37.27 29.74
N GLY A 308 -18.12 -38.09 29.17
CA GLY A 308 -19.57 -38.07 29.45
C GLY A 308 -20.40 -37.15 28.57
N TYR A 309 -19.83 -36.56 27.51
CA TYR A 309 -20.57 -35.82 26.48
C TYR A 309 -20.59 -36.61 25.18
N GLU A 310 -21.76 -36.73 24.57
CA GLU A 310 -21.92 -37.29 23.24
C GLU A 310 -21.79 -36.21 22.15
N PRO A 311 -21.53 -36.57 20.88
CA PRO A 311 -21.39 -35.59 19.80
C PRO A 311 -22.56 -34.61 19.65
N HIS A 312 -23.77 -35.03 20.00
CA HIS A 312 -24.99 -34.22 19.95
C HIS A 312 -25.15 -33.26 21.14
N ASP A 313 -24.38 -33.44 22.22
CA ASP A 313 -24.38 -32.53 23.39
C ASP A 313 -23.37 -31.38 23.22
N ALA A 314 -22.61 -31.39 22.13
CA ALA A 314 -21.59 -30.40 21.84
C ALA A 314 -22.21 -29.01 21.65
N ASN A 315 -21.82 -28.05 22.49
CA ASN A 315 -22.25 -26.66 22.39
C ASN A 315 -21.01 -25.80 22.36
N LEU A 316 -20.46 -25.61 21.16
CA LEU A 316 -19.12 -25.08 21.00
C LEU A 316 -19.13 -23.59 20.66
N PHE A 317 -18.21 -22.84 21.24
CA PHE A 317 -17.93 -21.46 20.87
C PHE A 317 -16.45 -21.13 21.05
N VAL A 318 -15.98 -20.12 20.33
CA VAL A 318 -14.56 -19.71 20.33
C VAL A 318 -14.43 -18.34 20.98
N LYS A 319 -13.56 -18.21 21.97
CA LYS A 319 -13.07 -16.92 22.46
C LYS A 319 -11.74 -16.61 21.79
N PHE A 320 -11.50 -15.35 21.49
CA PHE A 320 -10.20 -14.89 20.99
C PHE A 320 -9.67 -13.72 21.81
N VAL A 321 -8.36 -13.62 21.90
CA VAL A 321 -7.63 -12.54 22.58
C VAL A 321 -6.55 -12.03 21.64
N PHE A 322 -6.82 -10.88 21.04
CA PHE A 322 -5.89 -10.18 20.18
C PHE A 322 -4.93 -9.32 21.03
N PRO A 323 -3.60 -9.48 20.89
CA PRO A 323 -2.60 -8.94 21.83
C PRO A 323 -2.32 -7.44 21.68
N TYR A 324 -3.13 -6.72 20.90
CA TYR A 324 -2.94 -5.30 20.62
C TYR A 324 -4.27 -4.53 20.77
N PRO A 325 -4.24 -3.29 21.29
CA PRO A 325 -3.10 -2.61 21.92
C PRO A 325 -2.66 -3.31 23.22
N SER A 326 -1.36 -3.33 23.53
CA SER A 326 -0.79 -4.15 24.62
C SER A 326 -1.30 -3.80 26.01
N ASP A 327 -1.79 -2.58 26.19
CA ASP A 327 -2.43 -2.05 27.39
C ASP A 327 -3.90 -2.44 27.52
N ALA A 328 -4.57 -2.79 26.41
CA ALA A 328 -5.97 -3.18 26.37
C ALA A 328 -6.19 -4.22 25.26
N ASN A 329 -5.83 -5.47 25.54
CA ASN A 329 -6.03 -6.57 24.58
C ASN A 329 -7.49 -6.66 24.14
N GLN A 330 -7.72 -6.76 22.84
CA GLN A 330 -9.07 -6.88 22.30
C GLN A 330 -9.53 -8.33 22.39
N THR A 331 -10.65 -8.56 23.07
CA THR A 331 -11.22 -9.89 23.24
C THR A 331 -12.62 -9.95 22.64
N GLY A 332 -12.97 -11.09 22.07
CA GLY A 332 -14.33 -11.36 21.63
C GLY A 332 -14.65 -12.85 21.74
N LYS A 333 -15.92 -13.18 21.50
CA LYS A 333 -16.40 -14.57 21.49
C LYS A 333 -17.41 -14.74 20.38
N THR A 334 -17.40 -15.92 19.77
CA THR A 334 -18.42 -16.27 18.79
C THR A 334 -19.75 -16.61 19.45
N LYS A 335 -20.81 -16.65 18.66
CA LYS A 335 -22.03 -17.36 19.02
C LYS A 335 -21.71 -18.85 19.22
N TYR A 336 -22.45 -19.49 20.11
CA TYR A 336 -22.32 -20.94 20.29
C TYR A 336 -23.16 -21.68 19.27
N ILE A 337 -22.66 -22.82 18.82
CA ILE A 337 -23.35 -23.70 17.89
C ILE A 337 -23.65 -25.02 18.62
N PRO A 338 -24.93 -25.37 18.78
CA PRO A 338 -25.35 -26.60 19.46
C PRO A 338 -25.29 -27.81 18.52
N GLY A 339 -25.15 -29.00 19.11
CA GLY A 339 -25.34 -30.28 18.45
C GLY A 339 -24.22 -30.78 17.54
N THR A 340 -23.02 -30.19 17.58
CA THR A 340 -21.93 -30.59 16.67
C THR A 340 -20.51 -30.39 17.23
N GLN A 341 -19.64 -31.36 16.95
CA GLN A 341 -18.18 -31.29 17.20
C GLN A 341 -17.42 -30.55 16.09
N SER A 342 -18.09 -30.25 14.97
CA SER A 342 -17.53 -29.56 13.80
C SER A 342 -18.39 -28.34 13.43
N PRO A 343 -18.47 -27.33 14.31
CA PRO A 343 -19.26 -26.12 14.09
C PRO A 343 -18.66 -25.21 13.01
N GLU A 344 -19.50 -24.63 12.16
CA GLU A 344 -19.17 -23.58 11.21
C GLU A 344 -19.72 -22.24 11.72
N PHE A 345 -18.84 -21.34 12.14
CA PHE A 345 -19.20 -20.07 12.76
C PHE A 345 -19.39 -18.95 11.74
N ASP A 346 -18.49 -18.88 10.75
CA ASP A 346 -18.37 -17.79 9.77
C ASP A 346 -18.53 -16.38 10.36
N GLU A 347 -18.03 -16.21 11.59
CA GLU A 347 -18.20 -14.97 12.35
C GLU A 347 -17.00 -14.05 12.12
N ILE A 348 -17.29 -12.77 11.89
CA ILE A 348 -16.29 -11.75 11.56
C ILE A 348 -16.15 -10.77 12.72
N ALA A 349 -14.94 -10.66 13.26
CA ALA A 349 -14.55 -9.68 14.26
C ALA A 349 -13.68 -8.59 13.64
N MET A 350 -14.09 -7.33 13.81
CA MET A 350 -13.32 -6.16 13.38
C MET A 350 -12.43 -5.66 14.53
N LEU A 351 -11.12 -5.84 14.40
CA LEU A 351 -10.12 -5.53 15.42
C LEU A 351 -9.38 -4.25 15.07
N GLN A 352 -9.22 -3.37 16.06
CA GLN A 352 -8.54 -2.10 15.90
C GLN A 352 -7.02 -2.28 15.97
N ILE A 353 -6.33 -1.99 14.88
CA ILE A 353 -4.86 -2.03 14.81
C ILE A 353 -4.24 -0.62 14.83
N GLY A 354 -5.05 0.44 14.79
CA GLY A 354 -4.61 1.84 14.87
C GLY A 354 -4.16 2.42 13.54
N THR A 355 -3.87 3.73 13.47
CA THR A 355 -3.54 4.38 12.19
C THR A 355 -2.12 4.06 11.71
N ARG A 356 -1.85 4.18 10.39
CA ARG A 356 -0.54 3.87 9.77
C ARG A 356 0.65 4.55 10.46
N ARG A 357 0.48 5.79 10.94
CA ARG A 357 1.53 6.54 11.66
C ARG A 357 1.84 5.98 13.06
N ALA A 358 0.86 5.39 13.73
CA ALA A 358 1.01 4.77 15.05
C ALA A 358 1.39 3.28 14.97
N ARG A 359 1.10 2.62 13.84
CA ARG A 359 1.18 1.17 13.64
C ARG A 359 2.58 0.59 13.48
N SER A 360 3.42 1.15 12.60
CA SER A 360 4.40 0.31 11.88
C SER A 360 5.36 -0.46 12.79
N HIS A 361 5.96 0.18 13.80
CA HIS A 361 6.95 -0.49 14.64
C HIS A 361 6.38 -1.14 15.91
N LYS A 362 5.38 -0.52 16.56
CA LYS A 362 4.83 -1.03 17.83
C LYS A 362 3.96 -2.26 17.59
N LEU A 363 3.04 -2.20 16.63
CA LEU A 363 2.15 -3.32 16.29
C LEU A 363 2.97 -4.52 15.83
N MET A 364 3.91 -4.33 14.88
CA MET A 364 4.74 -5.43 14.39
C MET A 364 5.58 -6.07 15.48
N ARG A 365 6.15 -5.28 16.41
CA ARG A 365 6.87 -5.84 17.55
C ARG A 365 5.96 -6.71 18.43
N VAL A 366 4.72 -6.30 18.64
CA VAL A 366 3.74 -7.06 19.42
C VAL A 366 3.34 -8.34 18.69
N LEU A 367 2.99 -8.26 17.41
CA LEU A 367 2.60 -9.43 16.62
C LEU A 367 3.72 -10.48 16.47
N LYS A 368 4.99 -10.06 16.45
CA LYS A 368 6.15 -10.96 16.46
C LYS A 368 6.41 -11.62 17.83
N ARG A 369 6.02 -10.97 18.93
CA ARG A 369 6.27 -11.45 20.30
C ARG A 369 5.09 -12.21 20.90
N SER A 370 3.88 -11.84 20.54
CA SER A 370 2.65 -12.30 21.15
C SER A 370 1.71 -12.82 20.06
N PRO A 371 1.37 -14.13 20.07
CA PRO A 371 0.42 -14.68 19.11
C PRO A 371 -1.01 -14.24 19.45
N LEU A 372 -1.89 -14.31 18.46
CA LEU A 372 -3.34 -14.28 18.68
C LEU A 372 -3.72 -15.58 19.39
N LYS A 373 -4.33 -15.47 20.58
CA LYS A 373 -4.79 -16.63 21.33
C LYS A 373 -6.26 -16.90 21.03
N LEU A 374 -6.59 -18.15 20.76
CA LEU A 374 -7.96 -18.61 20.58
C LEU A 374 -8.22 -19.78 21.52
N GLU A 375 -9.41 -19.81 22.09
CA GLU A 375 -9.81 -20.76 23.11
C GLU A 375 -11.19 -21.31 22.75
N VAL A 376 -11.29 -22.63 22.59
CA VAL A 376 -12.54 -23.31 22.25
C VAL A 376 -13.17 -23.82 23.54
N TYR A 377 -14.43 -23.44 23.75
CA TYR A 377 -15.18 -23.77 24.95
C TYR A 377 -16.42 -24.61 24.61
N GLN A 378 -16.71 -25.58 25.47
CA GLN A 378 -18.04 -26.17 25.63
C GLN A 378 -18.84 -25.25 26.55
N LYS A 379 -19.98 -24.77 26.05
CA LYS A 379 -20.92 -23.97 26.82
C LYS A 379 -21.51 -24.81 27.95
N GLY A 380 -21.43 -24.27 29.17
CA GLY A 380 -22.04 -24.88 30.34
C GLY A 380 -23.57 -24.73 30.32
N SER A 381 -24.26 -25.78 30.78
CA SER A 381 -25.70 -25.75 31.05
C SER A 381 -26.01 -24.97 32.33
N PHE A 382 -27.30 -24.86 32.70
CA PHE A 382 -27.73 -24.19 33.94
C PHE A 382 -26.93 -24.68 35.16
N LEU A 383 -26.32 -23.74 35.90
CA LEU A 383 -25.43 -23.95 37.06
C LEU A 383 -24.07 -24.62 36.77
N ARG A 384 -23.67 -24.80 35.50
CA ARG A 384 -22.34 -25.29 35.13
C ARG A 384 -21.54 -24.20 34.42
N SER A 385 -20.28 -24.03 34.78
CA SER A 385 -19.37 -23.12 34.08
C SER A 385 -18.98 -23.66 32.70
N ASP A 386 -18.63 -22.77 31.79
CA ASP A 386 -18.07 -23.15 30.48
C ASP A 386 -16.77 -23.94 30.67
N LYS A 387 -16.58 -25.02 29.89
CA LYS A 387 -15.39 -25.89 29.96
C LYS A 387 -14.48 -25.65 28.76
N LEU A 388 -13.22 -25.33 29.03
CA LEU A 388 -12.19 -25.21 28.00
C LEU A 388 -11.88 -26.59 27.41
N LEU A 389 -11.96 -26.70 26.09
CA LEU A 389 -11.64 -27.93 25.34
C LEU A 389 -10.23 -27.89 24.76
N GLY A 390 -9.79 -26.70 24.35
CA GLY A 390 -8.47 -26.52 23.79
C GLY A 390 -8.16 -25.07 23.49
N THR A 391 -6.88 -24.79 23.40
CA THR A 391 -6.30 -23.49 23.07
C THR A 391 -5.53 -23.59 21.77
N CYS A 392 -5.44 -22.46 21.07
CA CYS A 392 -4.77 -22.33 19.80
C CYS A 392 -4.03 -21.00 19.78
N GLU A 393 -2.79 -21.01 19.30
CA GLU A 393 -1.97 -19.80 19.19
C GLU A 393 -1.61 -19.59 17.71
N TRP A 394 -2.01 -18.44 17.17
CA TRP A 394 -1.71 -18.06 15.79
C TRP A 394 -0.65 -16.96 15.74
N LYS A 395 0.50 -17.26 15.13
CA LYS A 395 1.59 -16.29 14.93
C LYS A 395 1.30 -15.43 13.70
N LEU A 396 1.20 -14.12 13.91
CA LEU A 396 0.80 -13.17 12.87
C LEU A 396 1.98 -12.45 12.19
N GLU A 397 3.17 -13.06 12.21
CA GLU A 397 4.38 -12.49 11.57
C GLU A 397 4.22 -12.35 10.05
N GLN A 398 3.48 -13.27 9.43
CA GLN A 398 3.24 -13.26 7.98
C GLN A 398 2.40 -12.06 7.51
N LEU A 399 1.77 -11.30 8.43
CA LEU A 399 1.11 -10.02 8.10
C LEU A 399 2.10 -8.92 7.71
N GLU A 400 3.40 -9.13 7.94
CA GLU A 400 4.45 -8.23 7.45
C GLU A 400 4.49 -8.19 5.92
N SER A 401 4.38 -9.36 5.28
CA SER A 401 4.50 -9.51 3.83
C SER A 401 3.15 -9.71 3.13
N ASN A 402 2.15 -10.25 3.83
CA ASN A 402 0.86 -10.61 3.24
C ASN A 402 -0.28 -9.82 3.88
N ALA A 403 -1.31 -9.50 3.09
CA ALA A 403 -2.52 -8.85 3.61
C ALA A 403 -3.67 -9.83 3.88
N LEU A 404 -3.51 -11.08 3.48
CA LEU A 404 -4.44 -12.17 3.73
C LEU A 404 -3.67 -13.35 4.31
N LEU A 405 -4.16 -13.87 5.43
CA LEU A 405 -3.69 -15.13 6.01
C LEU A 405 -4.88 -16.04 6.22
N GLU A 406 -4.74 -17.31 5.87
CA GLU A 406 -5.72 -18.35 6.16
C GLU A 406 -4.95 -19.57 6.64
N GLU A 407 -5.29 -20.06 7.84
CA GLU A 407 -4.56 -21.17 8.46
C GLU A 407 -5.52 -22.09 9.22
N THR A 408 -5.18 -23.39 9.22
CA THR A 408 -5.89 -24.40 10.01
C THR A 408 -4.97 -24.89 11.11
N LEU A 409 -5.32 -24.59 12.35
CA LEU A 409 -4.47 -24.77 13.50
C LEU A 409 -5.00 -25.87 14.43
N PRO A 410 -4.15 -26.77 14.95
CA PRO A 410 -4.57 -27.81 15.87
C PRO A 410 -4.83 -27.27 17.28
N LEU A 411 -5.85 -27.81 17.96
CA LEU A 411 -6.15 -27.48 19.35
C LEU A 411 -5.18 -28.18 20.31
N LYS A 412 -4.76 -27.43 21.34
CA LYS A 412 -3.77 -27.85 22.33
C LYS A 412 -4.24 -27.55 23.75
N ASP A 413 -3.92 -28.44 24.69
CA ASP A 413 -4.05 -28.23 26.13
C ASP A 413 -2.65 -28.08 26.70
N GLY A 414 -2.25 -26.83 26.94
CA GLY A 414 -0.87 -26.47 27.23
C GLY A 414 0.09 -26.90 26.11
N ARG A 415 0.90 -27.94 26.37
CA ARG A 415 1.88 -28.46 25.40
C ARG A 415 1.39 -29.68 24.61
N LYS A 416 0.26 -30.29 25.00
CA LYS A 416 -0.25 -31.52 24.38
C LYS A 416 -1.31 -31.18 23.35
N ALA A 417 -1.25 -31.81 22.18
CA ALA A 417 -2.34 -31.74 21.21
C ALA A 417 -3.54 -32.52 21.75
N VAL A 418 -4.72 -31.91 21.75
CA VAL A 418 -5.96 -32.54 22.28
C VAL A 418 -6.74 -33.24 21.16
N GLY A 419 -6.45 -32.90 19.91
CA GLY A 419 -7.27 -33.25 18.76
C GLY A 419 -8.20 -32.10 18.40
N GLY A 420 -8.69 -32.12 17.16
CA GLY A 420 -9.51 -31.05 16.60
C GLY A 420 -8.70 -29.91 15.97
N LEU A 421 -9.30 -29.28 14.97
CA LEU A 421 -8.70 -28.24 14.13
C LEU A 421 -9.59 -26.99 14.15
N LEU A 422 -8.97 -25.82 14.17
CA LEU A 422 -9.64 -24.52 14.05
C LEU A 422 -9.14 -23.81 12.79
N THR A 423 -10.03 -23.55 11.84
CA THR A 423 -9.73 -22.82 10.61
C THR A 423 -10.09 -21.34 10.78
N LEU A 424 -9.10 -20.47 10.52
CA LEU A 424 -9.20 -19.03 10.71
C LEU A 424 -8.70 -18.29 9.48
N LYS A 425 -9.19 -17.06 9.32
CA LYS A 425 -8.76 -16.17 8.26
C LYS A 425 -8.61 -14.75 8.79
N ILE A 426 -7.52 -14.08 8.41
CA ILE A 426 -7.27 -12.68 8.72
C ILE A 426 -7.08 -11.90 7.44
N ARG A 427 -7.71 -10.72 7.39
CA ARG A 427 -7.63 -9.79 6.27
C ARG A 427 -7.28 -8.41 6.80
N ILE A 428 -6.26 -7.77 6.21
CA ILE A 428 -5.87 -6.38 6.50
C ILE A 428 -5.85 -5.58 5.21
N ARG A 429 -6.02 -4.27 5.26
CA ARG A 429 -6.07 -3.45 4.05
C ARG A 429 -4.79 -3.51 3.22
N GLU A 430 -3.62 -3.46 3.86
CA GLU A 430 -2.29 -3.52 3.24
C GLU A 430 -1.35 -4.27 4.19
N PRO A 431 -0.29 -4.97 3.72
CA PRO A 431 0.67 -5.64 4.58
C PRO A 431 1.31 -4.64 5.53
N LEU A 432 1.65 -5.08 6.73
CA LEU A 432 2.14 -4.21 7.79
C LEU A 432 3.62 -3.82 7.61
N GLY A 433 4.37 -4.58 6.83
CA GLY A 433 5.77 -4.31 6.48
C GLY A 433 5.92 -3.61 5.13
N ASP A 434 7.15 -3.64 4.61
CA ASP A 434 7.40 -3.27 3.22
C ASP A 434 6.83 -4.37 2.33
N ALA A 435 5.60 -4.15 1.85
CA ALA A 435 4.96 -5.09 0.95
C ALA A 435 5.90 -5.36 -0.23
N LYS A 436 6.19 -6.63 -0.48
CA LYS A 436 6.81 -7.03 -1.74
C LYS A 436 5.67 -7.25 -2.71
N LEU A 437 5.78 -6.66 -3.89
CA LEU A 437 4.88 -6.96 -4.98
C LEU A 437 5.03 -8.45 -5.30
N THR A 438 4.04 -9.26 -4.92
CA THR A 438 3.97 -10.66 -5.32
C THR A 438 3.38 -10.73 -6.72
N SER A 439 3.71 -11.78 -7.47
CA SER A 439 3.07 -12.03 -8.76
C SER A 439 2.46 -13.41 -8.72
N THR A 440 1.18 -13.50 -9.07
CA THR A 440 0.48 -14.78 -9.18
C THR A 440 0.38 -15.15 -10.66
N GLN A 441 0.65 -16.40 -11.00
CA GLN A 441 0.48 -16.91 -12.36
C GLN A 441 -1.00 -17.24 -12.59
N HIS A 442 -1.58 -16.67 -13.64
CA HIS A 442 -2.96 -16.93 -14.06
C HIS A 442 -2.98 -17.47 -15.48
N ARG A 443 -3.87 -18.45 -15.72
CA ARG A 443 -4.22 -18.89 -17.08
C ARG A 443 -5.20 -17.89 -17.68
N TRP A 444 -4.76 -17.21 -18.73
CA TRP A 444 -5.50 -16.13 -19.37
C TRP A 444 -6.02 -16.60 -20.72
N LEU A 445 -7.34 -16.59 -20.93
CA LEU A 445 -7.94 -16.93 -22.20
C LEU A 445 -7.78 -15.76 -23.17
N VAL A 446 -7.28 -16.06 -24.36
CA VAL A 446 -7.12 -15.12 -25.48
C VAL A 446 -7.79 -15.72 -26.71
N LEU A 447 -8.60 -14.92 -27.41
CA LEU A 447 -9.17 -15.32 -28.70
C LEU A 447 -8.14 -15.10 -29.81
N ASP A 448 -8.03 -16.08 -30.70
CA ASP A 448 -7.22 -15.95 -31.90
C ASP A 448 -7.90 -14.99 -32.88
N ASN A 449 -7.11 -14.13 -33.52
CA ASN A 449 -7.57 -13.17 -34.52
C ASN A 449 -8.00 -13.83 -35.83
#